data_AF-A0A397V0S3-F1
#
_entry.id   AF-A0A397V0S3-F1
#
_cell.length_a   1.000
_cell.length_b   1.000
_cell.length_c   1.000
_cell.angle_alpha   90.00
_cell.angle_beta   90.00
_cell.angle_gamma   90.00
#
_symmetry.space_group_name_H-M   'P 1'
#
loop_
_entity.id
_entity.type
_entity.pdbx_description
1 polymer ?
#
loop_
_entity_poly.entity_id
_entity_poly.type
_entity_poly.pdbx_seq_one_letter_code
_entity_poly.pdbx_strand_id
1 'polypeptide(L)'
;MFENRKEKYYKVYELITYWYSYYLHQGIGGPEDKDKASELYKEAADEGIAGAQLPQYNLGDIYFFGKLNMSVDKEKGKKLLISAAKNKNTKAIELCRKENINLDQINWDDSVTL
;
A
#
# COMPACT_ATOMS: atom_id res chain seq x y z
N MET A 1 -19.13 20.03 11.88
CA MET A 1 -19.80 18.70 11.86
C MET A 1 -19.93 18.08 10.45
N PHE A 2 -19.49 18.74 9.36
CA PHE A 2 -19.58 18.18 7.99
C PHE A 2 -18.30 17.49 7.50
N GLU A 3 -17.09 17.86 7.97
CA GLU A 3 -15.84 17.15 7.62
C GLU A 3 -15.93 15.63 7.85
N ASN A 4 -16.48 15.23 9.01
CA ASN A 4 -16.41 13.85 9.49
C ASN A 4 -17.23 12.84 8.63
N ARG A 5 -18.25 13.32 7.90
CA ARG A 5 -19.04 12.46 6.99
C ARG A 5 -18.37 12.24 5.64
N LYS A 6 -17.69 13.28 5.12
CA LYS A 6 -16.92 13.16 3.89
C LYS A 6 -15.73 12.24 4.11
N GLU A 7 -15.01 12.43 5.22
CA GLU A 7 -13.90 11.56 5.60
C GLU A 7 -14.32 10.08 5.70
N LYS A 8 -15.44 9.77 6.39
CA LYS A 8 -15.96 8.40 6.45
C LYS A 8 -16.32 7.83 5.08
N TYR A 9 -16.86 8.65 4.18
CA TYR A 9 -17.22 8.24 2.82
C TYR A 9 -15.98 7.91 1.98
N TYR A 10 -14.94 8.77 2.02
CA TYR A 10 -13.66 8.52 1.36
C TYR A 10 -13.01 7.22 1.84
N LYS A 11 -12.96 6.99 3.16
CA LYS A 11 -12.47 5.71 3.73
C LYS A 11 -13.19 4.47 3.20
N VAL A 12 -14.51 4.55 3.01
CA VAL A 12 -15.31 3.43 2.48
C VAL A 12 -15.07 3.24 0.98
N TYR A 13 -14.98 4.33 0.21
CA TYR A 13 -14.68 4.30 -1.21
C TYR A 13 -13.31 3.67 -1.49
N GLU A 14 -12.28 4.11 -0.78
CA GLU A 14 -10.91 3.63 -0.90
C GLU A 14 -10.76 2.14 -0.53
N LEU A 15 -11.46 1.68 0.51
CA LEU A 15 -11.51 0.26 0.88
C LEU A 15 -12.16 -0.59 -0.22
N ILE A 16 -13.25 -0.10 -0.82
CA ILE A 16 -13.91 -0.79 -1.94
C ILE A 16 -12.97 -0.87 -3.14
N THR A 17 -12.28 0.23 -3.49
CA THR A 17 -11.29 0.28 -4.57
C THR A 17 -10.15 -0.72 -4.35
N TYR A 18 -9.62 -0.81 -3.13
CA TYR A 18 -8.61 -1.80 -2.76
C TYR A 18 -9.11 -3.24 -2.90
N TRP A 19 -10.25 -3.57 -2.31
CA TRP A 19 -10.78 -4.94 -2.33
C TRP A 19 -11.18 -5.36 -3.74
N TYR A 20 -11.70 -4.43 -4.53
CA TYR A 20 -12.02 -4.68 -5.93
C TYR A 20 -10.76 -4.97 -6.75
N SER A 21 -9.70 -4.18 -6.56
CA SER A 21 -8.39 -4.47 -7.15
C SER A 21 -7.84 -5.83 -6.74
N TYR A 22 -7.94 -6.17 -5.45
CA TYR A 22 -7.54 -7.48 -4.94
C TYR A 22 -8.33 -8.62 -5.58
N TYR A 23 -9.64 -8.48 -5.72
CA TYR A 23 -10.47 -9.49 -6.39
C TYR A 23 -10.11 -9.65 -7.86
N LEU A 24 -9.86 -8.55 -8.57
CA LEU A 24 -9.40 -8.58 -9.96
C LEU A 24 -8.02 -9.24 -10.09
N HIS A 25 -7.10 -9.03 -9.14
CA HIS A 25 -5.80 -9.71 -9.10
C HIS A 25 -5.94 -11.21 -8.79
N GLN A 26 -6.83 -11.58 -7.87
CA GLN A 26 -7.00 -12.99 -7.49
C GLN A 26 -7.94 -13.77 -8.42
N GLY A 27 -8.61 -13.10 -9.38
CA GLY A 27 -9.66 -13.71 -10.19
C GLY A 27 -10.87 -14.16 -9.35
N ILE A 28 -11.14 -13.49 -8.23
CA ILE A 28 -12.25 -13.85 -7.33
C ILE A 28 -13.53 -13.21 -7.86
N GLY A 29 -14.53 -14.03 -8.19
CA GLY A 29 -15.83 -13.55 -8.66
C GLY A 29 -15.87 -13.08 -10.12
N GLY A 30 -14.80 -13.33 -10.90
CA GLY A 30 -14.71 -12.97 -12.31
C GLY A 30 -13.32 -13.28 -12.89
N PRO A 31 -13.11 -13.08 -14.20
CA PRO A 31 -11.79 -13.24 -14.81
C PRO A 31 -10.78 -12.24 -14.21
N GLU A 32 -9.53 -12.68 -14.09
CA GLU A 32 -8.43 -11.85 -13.62
C GLU A 32 -8.21 -10.65 -14.57
N ASP A 33 -8.06 -9.45 -14.01
CA ASP A 33 -7.75 -8.22 -14.76
C ASP A 33 -6.63 -7.47 -14.04
N LYS A 34 -5.39 -7.86 -14.39
CA LYS A 34 -4.16 -7.31 -13.78
C LYS A 34 -3.99 -5.82 -14.07
N ASP A 35 -4.38 -5.38 -15.27
CA ASP A 35 -4.19 -4.00 -15.70
C ASP A 35 -5.11 -3.07 -14.90
N LYS A 36 -6.39 -3.43 -14.79
CA LYS A 36 -7.36 -2.70 -13.97
C LYS A 36 -7.03 -2.77 -12.48
N ALA A 37 -6.56 -3.92 -11.98
CA ALA A 37 -6.08 -4.03 -10.60
C ALA A 37 -4.92 -3.04 -10.33
N SER A 38 -3.97 -2.94 -11.27
CA SER A 38 -2.82 -2.05 -11.15
C SER A 38 -3.21 -0.57 -11.06
N GLU A 39 -4.23 -0.14 -11.81
CA GLU A 39 -4.74 1.22 -11.81
C GLU A 39 -5.40 1.56 -10.47
N LEU A 40 -6.32 0.69 -10.02
CA LEU A 40 -7.03 0.86 -8.75
C LEU A 40 -6.09 0.82 -7.54
N TYR A 41 -5.00 0.04 -7.60
CA TYR A 41 -3.98 0.05 -6.54
C TYR A 41 -3.22 1.37 -6.48
N LYS A 42 -2.96 2.03 -7.61
CA LYS A 42 -2.33 3.36 -7.63
C LYS A 42 -3.29 4.41 -7.08
N GLU A 43 -4.53 4.40 -7.53
CA GLU A 43 -5.58 5.32 -7.04
C GLU A 43 -5.73 5.23 -5.52
N ALA A 44 -5.88 4.01 -4.98
CA ALA A 44 -6.00 3.79 -3.54
C ALA A 44 -4.74 4.19 -2.73
N ALA A 45 -3.56 4.24 -3.36
CA ALA A 45 -2.33 4.67 -2.70
C ALA A 45 -2.10 6.19 -2.79
N ASP A 46 -2.50 6.82 -3.88
CA ASP A 46 -2.35 8.27 -4.13
C ASP A 46 -3.36 9.10 -3.33
N GLU A 47 -4.56 8.58 -3.02
CA GLU A 47 -5.59 9.27 -2.22
C GLU A 47 -5.34 9.25 -0.70
N GLY A 48 -4.46 8.37 -0.22
CA GLY A 48 -3.74 8.54 1.03
C GLY A 48 -4.50 8.44 2.37
N ILE A 49 -5.78 8.05 2.48
CA ILE A 49 -6.54 8.21 3.74
C ILE A 49 -7.43 6.99 4.10
N ALA A 50 -6.80 5.92 4.61
CA ALA A 50 -6.95 5.42 6.00
C ALA A 50 -6.75 3.90 6.10
N GLY A 51 -5.76 3.49 6.89
CA GLY A 51 -5.26 2.11 6.95
C GLY A 51 -4.09 1.85 5.99
N ALA A 52 -3.37 2.91 5.60
CA ALA A 52 -2.33 2.99 4.58
C ALA A 52 -1.18 1.96 4.69
N GLN A 53 -1.13 1.15 5.75
CA GLN A 53 -0.21 0.02 5.85
C GLN A 53 -0.40 -1.00 4.72
N LEU A 54 -1.63 -1.43 4.43
CA LEU A 54 -1.89 -2.51 3.45
C LEU A 54 -1.64 -2.07 1.99
N PRO A 55 -2.12 -0.90 1.52
CA PRO A 55 -1.90 -0.46 0.14
C PRO A 55 -0.43 -0.11 -0.14
N GLN A 56 0.26 0.56 0.78
CA GLN A 56 1.66 0.96 0.58
C GLN A 56 2.60 -0.25 0.49
N TYR A 57 2.39 -1.28 1.32
CA TYR A 57 3.13 -2.53 1.21
C TYR A 57 2.88 -3.20 -0.15
N ASN A 58 1.62 -3.44 -0.50
CA ASN A 58 1.28 -4.15 -1.73
C ASN A 58 1.78 -3.40 -2.97
N LEU A 59 1.60 -2.08 -3.02
CA LEU A 59 2.08 -1.27 -4.14
C LEU A 59 3.61 -1.19 -4.17
N GLY A 60 4.26 -1.11 -3.01
CA GLY A 60 5.72 -1.16 -2.90
C GLY A 60 6.28 -2.47 -3.45
N ASP A 61 5.68 -3.60 -3.08
CA ASP A 61 5.99 -4.94 -3.57
C ASP A 61 5.72 -5.09 -5.08
N ILE A 62 4.62 -4.52 -5.58
CA ILE A 62 4.28 -4.49 -7.02
C ILE A 62 5.35 -3.72 -7.81
N TYR A 63 5.71 -2.51 -7.41
CA TYR A 63 6.75 -1.73 -8.09
C TYR A 63 8.14 -2.37 -7.97
N PHE A 64 8.48 -2.93 -6.81
CA PHE A 64 9.81 -3.47 -6.55
C PHE A 64 10.10 -4.73 -7.40
N PHE A 65 9.08 -5.58 -7.61
CA PHE A 65 9.22 -6.81 -8.38
C PHE A 65 8.58 -6.77 -9.77
N GLY A 66 7.87 -5.70 -10.13
CA GLY A 66 7.17 -5.60 -11.42
C GLY A 66 5.99 -6.56 -11.55
N LYS A 67 5.12 -6.59 -10.53
CA LYS A 67 3.91 -7.43 -10.53
C LYS A 67 2.76 -6.75 -11.29
N LEU A 68 1.69 -7.48 -11.60
CA LEU A 68 0.48 -6.94 -12.24
C LEU A 68 0.76 -6.17 -13.55
N ASN A 69 1.67 -6.66 -14.39
CA ASN A 69 2.10 -6.00 -15.63
C ASN A 69 2.68 -4.58 -15.44
N MET A 70 2.99 -4.18 -14.21
CA MET A 70 3.67 -2.91 -13.96
C MET A 70 5.16 -3.07 -14.18
N SER A 71 5.76 -2.09 -14.87
CA SER A 71 7.21 -2.01 -15.00
C SER A 71 7.88 -1.92 -13.63
N VAL A 72 9.02 -2.61 -13.49
CA VAL A 72 9.84 -2.55 -12.29
C VAL A 72 10.32 -1.11 -12.06
N ASP A 73 10.06 -0.59 -10.86
CA ASP A 73 10.61 0.65 -10.33
C ASP A 73 11.05 0.41 -8.89
N LYS A 74 12.30 -0.06 -8.74
CA LYS A 74 12.85 -0.43 -7.44
C LYS A 74 12.91 0.76 -6.48
N GLU A 75 13.18 1.96 -6.98
CA GLU A 75 13.31 3.15 -6.13
C GLU A 75 11.95 3.62 -5.60
N LYS A 76 10.92 3.64 -6.46
CA LYS A 76 9.55 3.92 -6.03
C LYS A 76 9.03 2.82 -5.08
N GLY A 77 9.30 1.55 -5.41
CA GLY A 77 8.97 0.40 -4.57
C GLY A 77 9.58 0.51 -3.17
N LYS A 78 10.89 0.79 -3.06
CA LYS A 78 11.59 0.99 -1.78
C LYS A 78 10.96 2.11 -0.95
N LYS A 79 10.66 3.27 -1.57
CA LYS A 79 10.06 4.40 -0.85
C LYS A 79 8.71 4.03 -0.22
N LEU A 80 7.88 3.31 -0.97
CA LEU A 80 6.58 2.83 -0.50
C LEU A 80 6.74 1.78 0.62
N LEU A 81 7.69 0.84 0.48
CA LEU A 81 7.99 -0.17 1.50
C LEU A 81 8.53 0.46 2.80
N ILE A 82 9.43 1.44 2.71
CA ILE A 82 9.93 2.21 3.86
C ILE A 82 8.79 2.98 4.53
N SER A 83 7.90 3.60 3.74
CA SER A 83 6.70 4.27 4.28
C SER A 83 5.78 3.30 5.02
N ALA A 84 5.53 2.11 4.45
CA ALA A 84 4.74 1.08 5.09
C ALA A 84 5.41 0.58 6.39
N ALA A 85 6.73 0.40 6.37
CA ALA A 85 7.51 0.00 7.53
C ALA A 85 7.49 1.04 8.66
N LYS A 86 7.58 2.35 8.34
CA LYS A 86 7.41 3.46 9.31
C LYS A 86 6.08 3.37 10.04
N ASN A 87 5.03 2.96 9.33
CA ASN A 87 3.71 2.73 9.90
C ASN A 87 3.57 1.36 10.60
N LYS A 88 4.68 0.70 10.98
CA LYS A 88 4.73 -0.59 11.69
C LYS A 88 4.12 -1.76 10.91
N ASN A 89 4.05 -1.70 9.57
CA ASN A 89 3.65 -2.85 8.76
C ASN A 89 4.74 -3.94 8.82
N THR A 90 4.42 -5.08 9.45
CA THR A 90 5.36 -6.19 9.66
C THR A 90 5.84 -6.82 8.35
N LYS A 91 4.94 -6.99 7.36
CA LYS A 91 5.29 -7.55 6.04
C LYS A 91 6.27 -6.65 5.29
N ALA A 92 6.09 -5.33 5.36
CA ALA A 92 7.01 -4.39 4.76
C ALA A 92 8.38 -4.42 5.45
N ILE A 93 8.42 -4.51 6.79
CA ILE A 93 9.65 -4.64 7.56
C ILE A 93 10.41 -5.92 7.20
N GLU A 94 9.72 -7.05 7.16
CA GLU A 94 10.28 -8.35 6.78
C GLU A 94 10.84 -8.32 5.35
N LEU A 95 10.08 -7.75 4.40
CA LEU A 95 10.52 -7.63 3.02
C LEU A 95 11.75 -6.71 2.91
N CYS A 96 11.75 -5.56 3.58
CA CYS A 96 12.90 -4.67 3.60
C CYS A 96 14.15 -5.35 4.17
N ARG A 97 14.02 -6.14 5.24
CA ARG A 97 15.14 -6.91 5.80
C ARG A 97 15.65 -7.97 4.82
N LYS A 98 14.74 -8.72 4.17
CA LYS A 98 15.08 -9.75 3.19
C LYS A 98 15.84 -9.17 1.99
N GLU A 99 15.43 -8.01 1.52
CA GLU A 99 15.99 -7.33 0.35
C GLU A 99 17.13 -6.35 0.70
N ASN A 100 17.60 -6.34 1.96
CA ASN A 100 18.64 -5.43 2.47
C ASN A 100 18.34 -3.93 2.22
N ILE A 101 17.07 -3.54 2.31
CA ILE A 101 16.63 -2.14 2.21
C ILE A 101 16.89 -1.47 3.57
N ASN A 102 17.65 -0.37 3.58
CA ASN A 102 17.99 0.36 4.79
C ASN A 102 16.74 0.95 5.47
N LEU A 103 16.54 0.64 6.75
CA LEU A 103 15.47 1.14 7.61
C LEU A 103 15.99 2.03 8.75
N ASP A 104 17.28 2.36 8.79
CA ASP A 104 17.92 3.10 9.88
C ASP A 104 17.41 4.53 10.00
N GLN A 105 16.83 5.06 8.92
CA GLN A 105 16.17 6.37 8.89
C GLN A 105 14.75 6.34 9.50
N ILE A 106 14.28 5.19 9.97
CA ILE A 106 13.00 5.04 10.66
C ILE A 106 13.25 5.15 12.16
N ASN A 107 12.73 6.21 12.79
CA ASN A 107 12.62 6.24 14.24
C ASN A 107 11.48 5.28 14.65
N TRP A 108 11.84 4.20 15.34
CA TRP A 108 10.88 3.19 15.80
C TRP A 108 10.20 3.57 17.13
N ASP A 109 10.69 4.62 17.80
CA ASP A 109 10.24 5.05 19.12
C ASP A 109 9.38 6.32 19.05
N ASP A 110 8.05 6.13 19.13
CA ASP A 110 7.06 7.17 19.46
C ASP A 110 6.51 6.96 20.89
N SER A 111 7.22 6.23 21.74
CA SER A 111 6.85 6.00 23.13
C SER A 111 7.86 6.66 24.07
N VAL A 112 7.79 7.97 24.27
CA VAL A 112 7.67 8.63 25.59
C VAL A 112 7.45 10.14 25.36
N THR A 113 6.21 10.60 25.48
CA THR A 113 5.95 11.77 26.34
C THR A 113 4.65 11.51 27.08
N LEU A 114 4.78 11.44 28.40
CA LEU A 114 3.70 11.34 29.40
C LEU A 114 2.73 12.52 29.31
#